data_AF-A0A225UU86-F1
#
_entry.id   AF-A0A225UU86-F1
#
_cell.length_a   1.000
_cell.length_b   1.000
_cell.length_c   1.000
_cell.angle_alpha   90.00
_cell.angle_beta   90.00
_cell.angle_gamma   90.00
#
_symmetry.space_group_name_H-M   'P 1'
#
loop_
_entity.id
_entity.type
_entity.pdbx_description
1 polymer ?
#
loop_
_entity_poly.entity_id
_entity_poly.type
_entity_poly.pdbx_seq_one_letter_code
_entity_poly.pdbx_strand_id
1 'polypeptide(L)'
;MEALGRLAVGLHLQPAIRGNRRVQELVDAADSVESIYSAAIYPSPAQQPAPTELEGTLRGYVHAAQSAQKAAEGRLGTEIGLRKNAEGLLRSCHQEIAALRKGVENALALTAHYKAVSDKFEANIIMAKIAANTTQVANLSATLAISQIVDDSAEGKASRRCSELLERNRRLMTANRTLRSRVKLDHLDPDVLVLVTEGSFSIPRSTS
;
A
#
# COMPACT_ATOMS: atom_id res chain seq x y z
N MET A 1 109.64 43.21 -3.14
CA MET A 1 108.20 43.50 -2.97
C MET A 1 107.43 42.30 -3.48
N GLU A 2 106.91 41.46 -2.60
CA GLU A 2 105.87 40.47 -2.94
C GLU A 2 104.70 40.72 -1.99
N ALA A 3 103.59 41.20 -2.56
CA ALA A 3 102.34 41.38 -1.85
C ALA A 3 101.64 40.01 -1.78
N LEU A 4 101.66 39.39 -0.60
CA LEU A 4 100.87 38.20 -0.32
C LEU A 4 99.37 38.55 -0.44
N GLY A 5 98.72 38.05 -1.49
CA GLY A 5 97.30 38.19 -1.70
C GLY A 5 96.50 37.57 -0.56
N ARG A 6 95.48 38.28 -0.08
CA ARG A 6 94.57 37.78 0.96
C ARG A 6 93.70 36.66 0.38
N LEU A 7 93.85 35.45 0.88
CA LEU A 7 92.94 34.34 0.63
C LEU A 7 91.79 34.40 1.65
N ALA A 8 90.55 34.56 1.19
CA ALA A 8 89.36 34.46 2.02
C ALA A 8 88.66 33.12 1.74
N VAL A 9 88.44 32.32 2.79
CA VAL A 9 87.73 31.04 2.72
C VAL A 9 86.40 31.19 3.46
N GLY A 10 85.28 30.97 2.77
CA GLY A 10 83.94 31.01 3.36
C GLY A 10 83.47 29.62 3.78
N LEU A 11 82.91 29.50 4.99
CA LEU A 11 82.29 28.26 5.47
C LEU A 11 80.87 28.09 4.93
N HIS A 12 80.55 26.92 4.39
CA HIS A 12 79.21 26.60 3.90
C HIS A 12 78.46 25.73 4.92
N LEU A 13 77.50 26.33 5.63
CA LEU A 13 76.68 25.63 6.63
C LEU A 13 75.46 24.96 5.99
N GLN A 14 75.11 23.77 6.47
CA GLN A 14 73.93 23.04 6.01
C GLN A 14 72.62 23.80 6.33
N PRO A 15 71.55 23.59 5.53
CA PRO A 15 70.28 24.32 5.69
C PRO A 15 69.62 24.18 7.07
N ALA A 16 69.77 23.03 7.75
CA ALA A 16 69.22 22.81 9.09
C ALA A 16 69.88 23.68 10.19
N ILE A 17 71.09 24.18 9.90
CA ILE A 17 71.88 25.04 10.79
C ILE A 17 71.71 26.51 10.38
N ARG A 18 71.48 26.75 9.08
CA ARG A 18 71.28 28.07 8.46
C ARG A 18 69.98 28.70 8.98
N GLY A 19 70.10 29.85 9.64
CA GLY A 19 68.96 30.59 10.22
C GLY A 19 68.77 30.37 11.72
N ASN A 20 69.51 29.44 12.33
CA ASN A 20 69.61 29.39 13.79
C ASN A 20 70.51 30.53 14.27
N ARG A 21 69.86 31.60 14.78
CA ARG A 21 70.54 32.82 15.24
C ARG A 21 71.69 32.54 16.22
N ARG A 22 71.54 31.53 17.09
CA ARG A 22 72.56 31.16 18.07
C ARG A 22 73.79 30.52 17.43
N VAL A 23 73.59 29.71 16.39
CA VAL A 23 74.72 29.11 15.66
C VAL A 23 75.44 30.18 14.82
N GLN A 24 74.70 31.15 14.28
CA GLN A 24 75.31 32.27 13.57
C GLN A 24 76.17 33.14 14.48
N GLU A 25 75.67 33.51 15.66
CA GLU A 25 76.43 34.29 16.66
C GLU A 25 77.70 33.56 17.14
N LEU A 26 77.68 32.23 17.25
CA LEU A 26 78.85 31.41 17.60
C LEU A 26 79.87 31.32 16.46
N VAL A 27 79.42 31.21 15.21
CA VAL A 27 80.29 31.22 14.02
C VAL A 27 80.96 32.58 13.83
N ASP A 28 80.23 33.66 14.07
CA ASP A 28 80.75 35.03 13.93
C ASP A 28 81.78 35.40 15.02
N ALA A 29 81.66 34.80 16.20
CA ALA A 29 82.58 35.00 17.33
C ALA A 29 83.79 34.04 17.34
N ALA A 30 83.81 33.04 16.46
CA ALA A 30 84.87 32.03 16.44
C ALA A 30 86.13 32.53 15.73
N ASP A 31 87.27 32.34 16.37
CA ASP A 31 88.60 32.68 15.89
C ASP A 31 89.30 31.52 15.14
N SER A 32 88.70 30.32 15.17
CA SER A 32 89.23 29.12 14.49
C SER A 32 88.13 28.15 14.08
N VAL A 33 88.42 27.30 13.09
CA VAL A 33 87.51 26.23 12.64
C VAL A 33 87.24 25.22 13.75
N GLU A 34 88.23 24.99 14.63
CA GLU A 34 88.12 24.11 15.80
C GLU A 34 87.18 24.70 16.87
N SER A 35 87.17 26.03 17.03
CA SER A 35 86.23 26.76 17.90
C SER A 35 84.77 26.61 17.42
N ILE A 36 84.54 26.67 16.10
CA ILE A 36 83.22 26.42 15.51
C ILE A 36 82.75 24.98 15.76
N TYR A 37 83.64 24.01 15.56
CA TYR A 37 83.32 22.59 15.76
C TYR A 37 83.01 22.29 17.23
N SER A 38 83.77 22.88 18.15
CA SER A 38 83.56 22.74 19.60
C SER A 38 82.23 23.35 20.05
N ALA A 39 81.88 24.53 19.55
CA ALA A 39 80.63 25.22 19.89
C ALA A 39 79.37 24.56 19.30
N ALA A 40 79.49 23.92 18.13
CA ALA A 40 78.39 23.23 17.47
C ALA A 40 78.06 21.87 18.10
N ILE A 41 79.06 21.18 18.67
CA ILE A 41 78.90 19.84 19.28
C ILE A 41 78.66 19.94 20.79
N TYR A 42 79.31 20.89 21.46
CA TYR A 42 79.16 21.14 22.89
C TYR A 42 78.78 22.60 23.14
N PRO A 43 77.48 22.92 23.28
CA PRO A 43 77.09 24.26 23.70
C PRO A 43 77.75 24.57 25.04
N SER A 44 78.28 25.79 25.17
CA SER A 44 79.03 26.22 26.36
C SER A 44 78.21 25.97 27.64
N PRO A 45 78.81 25.57 28.78
CA PRO A 45 78.09 25.34 30.04
C PRO A 45 77.25 26.53 30.50
N ALA A 46 77.60 27.75 30.09
CA ALA A 46 76.85 28.98 30.35
C ALA A 46 75.57 29.15 29.51
N GLN A 47 75.37 28.31 28.49
CA GLN A 47 74.27 28.37 27.52
C GLN A 47 73.32 27.16 27.62
N GLN A 48 73.67 26.16 28.45
CA GLN A 48 72.74 25.11 28.84
C GLN A 48 71.80 25.69 29.92
N PRO A 49 70.47 25.45 29.83
CA PRO A 49 69.58 25.80 30.92
C PRO A 49 70.12 25.16 32.20
N ALA A 50 70.06 25.88 33.32
CA ALA A 50 70.50 25.32 34.59
C ALA A 50 69.80 23.97 34.78
N PRO A 51 70.45 22.93 35.32
CA PRO A 51 69.87 21.59 35.46
C PRO A 51 68.45 21.60 36.06
N THR A 52 68.20 22.55 36.97
CA THR A 52 66.92 22.81 37.61
C THR A 52 65.82 23.34 36.66
N GLU A 53 66.17 24.17 35.68
CA GLU A 53 65.23 24.70 34.67
C GLU A 53 64.81 23.62 33.65
N LEU A 54 65.77 22.79 33.23
CA LEU A 54 65.50 21.65 32.35
C LEU A 54 64.61 20.62 33.06
N GLU A 55 64.92 20.30 34.31
CA GLU A 55 64.11 19.40 35.13
C GLU A 55 62.69 19.94 35.35
N GLY A 56 62.55 21.23 35.65
CA GLY A 56 61.24 21.89 35.78
C GLY A 56 60.43 21.83 34.49
N THR A 57 61.08 22.05 33.34
CA THR A 57 60.45 21.97 32.02
C THR A 57 59.98 20.55 31.70
N LEU A 58 60.83 19.54 31.91
CA LEU A 58 60.48 18.13 31.70
C LEU A 58 59.34 17.70 32.63
N ARG A 59 59.37 18.13 33.88
CA ARG A 59 58.29 17.89 34.86
C ARG A 59 56.97 18.52 34.40
N GLY A 60 57.02 19.73 33.84
CA GLY A 60 55.87 20.40 33.22
C GLY A 60 55.28 19.60 32.07
N TYR A 61 56.11 19.08 31.16
CA TYR A 61 55.64 18.21 30.06
C TYR A 61 55.00 16.92 30.56
N VAL A 62 55.58 16.27 31.57
CA VAL A 62 55.00 15.06 32.17
C VAL A 62 53.62 15.35 32.78
N HIS A 63 53.48 16.44 33.53
CA HIS A 63 52.18 16.82 34.10
C HIS A 63 51.13 17.18 33.04
N ALA A 64 51.53 17.88 31.97
CA ALA A 64 50.66 18.17 30.84
C ALA A 64 50.20 16.89 30.13
N ALA A 65 51.13 15.95 29.88
CA ALA A 65 50.82 14.67 29.28
C ALA A 65 49.88 13.82 30.16
N GLN A 66 50.13 13.75 31.47
CA GLN A 66 49.25 13.06 32.43
C GLN A 66 47.85 13.67 32.48
N SER A 67 47.76 15.01 32.43
CA SER A 67 46.47 15.72 32.42
C SER A 67 45.70 15.43 31.13
N ALA A 68 46.39 15.45 29.98
CA ALA A 68 45.80 15.10 28.69
C ALA A 68 45.34 13.63 28.63
N GLN A 69 46.14 12.71 29.19
CA GLN A 69 45.78 11.30 29.31
C GLN A 69 44.51 11.12 30.14
N LYS A 70 44.45 11.72 31.33
CA LYS A 70 43.26 11.62 32.20
C LYS A 70 42.00 12.17 31.53
N ALA A 71 42.13 13.28 30.79
CA ALA A 71 41.03 13.82 30.01
C ALA A 71 40.59 12.89 28.87
N ALA A 72 41.54 12.24 28.19
CA ALA A 72 41.26 11.27 27.14
C ALA A 72 40.59 10.00 27.68
N GLU A 73 41.04 9.48 28.83
CA GLU A 73 40.42 8.34 29.53
C GLU A 73 38.97 8.65 29.94
N GLY A 74 38.73 9.86 30.46
CA GLY A 74 37.37 10.32 30.77
C GLY A 74 36.46 10.32 29.53
N ARG A 75 36.94 10.87 28.42
CA ARG A 75 36.19 10.87 27.14
C ARG A 75 35.92 9.45 26.64
N LEU A 76 36.92 8.57 26.69
CA LEU A 76 36.79 7.18 26.28
C LEU A 76 35.74 6.45 27.12
N GLY A 77 35.71 6.68 28.44
CA GLY A 77 34.69 6.12 29.33
C GLY A 77 33.28 6.56 28.96
N THR A 78 33.09 7.85 28.65
CA THR A 78 31.81 8.38 28.17
C THR A 78 31.39 7.74 26.85
N GLU A 79 32.31 7.63 25.89
CA GLU A 79 32.05 7.04 24.58
C GLU A 79 31.66 5.55 24.67
N ILE A 80 32.36 4.78 25.51
CA ILE A 80 32.01 3.38 25.80
C ILE A 80 30.60 3.29 26.40
N GLY A 81 30.26 4.20 27.32
CA GLY A 81 28.92 4.27 27.92
C GLY A 81 27.83 4.53 26.87
N LEU A 82 28.04 5.53 26.01
CA LEU A 82 27.12 5.87 24.92
C LEU A 82 26.95 4.71 23.93
N ARG A 83 28.06 4.05 23.57
CA ARG A 83 28.03 2.89 22.67
C ARG A 83 27.23 1.74 23.26
N LYS A 84 27.46 1.39 24.54
CA LYS A 84 26.70 0.33 25.22
C LYS A 84 25.21 0.65 25.28
N ASN A 85 24.85 1.92 25.49
CA ASN A 85 23.46 2.37 25.46
C ASN A 85 22.85 2.18 24.05
N ALA A 86 23.53 2.65 23.01
CA ALA A 86 23.09 2.49 21.62
C ALA A 86 22.94 1.00 21.24
N GLU A 87 23.85 0.13 21.66
CA GLU A 87 23.75 -1.32 21.45
C GLU A 87 22.55 -1.94 22.20
N GLY A 88 22.20 -1.41 23.38
CA GLY A 88 20.97 -1.77 24.10
C GLY A 88 19.72 -1.39 23.33
N LEU A 89 19.63 -0.15 22.86
CA LEU A 89 18.51 0.36 22.07
C LEU A 89 18.34 -0.42 20.77
N LEU A 90 19.43 -0.67 20.04
CA LEU A 90 19.38 -1.47 18.82
C LEU A 90 18.86 -2.89 19.08
N ARG A 91 19.28 -3.54 20.17
CA ARG A 91 18.75 -4.87 20.53
C ARG A 91 17.25 -4.81 20.82
N SER A 92 16.78 -3.80 21.55
CA SER A 92 15.36 -3.59 21.82
C SER A 92 14.56 -3.40 20.52
N CYS A 93 15.03 -2.53 19.62
CA CYS A 93 14.39 -2.30 18.32
C CYS A 93 14.32 -3.59 17.48
N HIS A 94 15.38 -4.40 17.47
CA HIS A 94 15.36 -5.67 16.74
C HIS A 94 14.31 -6.65 17.30
N GLN A 95 14.16 -6.71 18.63
CA GLN A 95 13.14 -7.54 19.28
C GLN A 95 11.72 -7.06 18.95
N GLU A 96 11.49 -5.75 19.00
CA GLU A 96 10.20 -5.15 18.61
C GLU A 96 9.87 -5.41 17.14
N ILE A 97 10.83 -5.24 16.22
CA ILE A 97 10.65 -5.55 14.80
C ILE A 97 10.28 -7.03 14.60
N ALA A 98 10.94 -7.94 15.32
CA ALA A 98 10.62 -9.37 15.23
C ALA A 98 9.21 -9.66 15.75
N ALA A 99 8.80 -9.04 16.86
CA ALA A 99 7.45 -9.18 17.40
C ALA A 99 6.38 -8.61 16.44
N LEU A 100 6.64 -7.45 15.85
CA LEU A 100 5.76 -6.82 14.86
C LEU A 100 5.62 -7.67 13.60
N ARG A 101 6.72 -8.24 13.08
CA ARG A 101 6.67 -9.15 11.92
C ARG A 101 5.77 -10.35 12.19
N LYS A 102 5.93 -10.98 13.35
CA LYS A 102 5.05 -12.08 13.78
C LYS A 102 3.59 -11.64 13.90
N GLY A 103 3.35 -10.42 14.41
CA GLY A 103 2.02 -9.82 14.46
C GLY A 103 1.39 -9.64 13.08
N VAL A 104 2.16 -9.16 12.10
CA VAL A 104 1.72 -9.00 10.71
C VAL A 104 1.41 -10.35 10.07
N GLU A 105 2.26 -11.36 10.25
CA GLU A 105 2.01 -12.72 9.75
C GLU A 105 0.69 -13.29 10.29
N ASN A 106 0.44 -13.13 11.60
CA ASN A 106 -0.81 -13.56 12.22
C ASN A 106 -2.02 -12.80 11.66
N ALA A 107 -1.91 -11.48 11.46
CA ALA A 107 -2.99 -10.67 10.90
C ALA A 107 -3.32 -11.06 9.45
N LEU A 108 -2.30 -11.37 8.64
CA LEU A 108 -2.47 -11.87 7.28
C LEU A 108 -3.16 -13.24 7.27
N ALA A 109 -2.75 -14.15 8.16
CA ALA A 109 -3.39 -15.46 8.31
C ALA A 109 -4.87 -15.34 8.72
N LEU A 110 -5.18 -14.43 9.65
CA LEU A 110 -6.55 -14.18 10.09
C LEU A 110 -7.40 -13.58 8.96
N THR A 111 -6.83 -12.65 8.17
CA THR A 111 -7.49 -12.06 7.01
C THR A 111 -7.82 -13.13 5.96
N ALA A 112 -6.88 -14.02 5.67
CA ALA A 112 -7.09 -15.14 4.74
C ALA A 112 -8.18 -16.10 5.24
N HIS A 113 -8.18 -16.40 6.55
CA HIS A 113 -9.21 -17.23 7.17
C HIS A 113 -10.61 -16.60 7.04
N TYR A 114 -10.78 -15.31 7.36
CA TYR A 114 -12.07 -14.64 7.24
C TYR A 114 -12.57 -14.57 5.80
N LYS A 115 -11.66 -14.34 4.84
CA LYS A 115 -12.01 -14.39 3.42
C LYS A 115 -12.55 -15.77 3.03
N ALA A 116 -11.86 -16.84 3.41
CA ALA A 116 -12.30 -18.20 3.12
C ALA A 116 -13.66 -18.54 3.75
N VAL A 117 -13.92 -18.06 4.97
CA VAL A 117 -15.23 -18.21 5.63
C VAL A 117 -16.31 -17.43 4.89
N SER A 118 -16.03 -16.20 4.47
CA SER A 118 -16.96 -15.37 3.69
C SER A 118 -17.32 -16.04 2.36
N ASP A 119 -16.31 -16.49 1.60
CA ASP A 119 -16.51 -17.16 0.32
C ASP A 119 -17.37 -18.43 0.46
N LYS A 120 -17.14 -19.21 1.54
CA LYS A 120 -17.95 -20.40 1.85
C LYS A 120 -19.39 -20.04 2.20
N PHE A 121 -19.61 -18.96 2.95
CA PHE A 121 -20.94 -18.51 3.31
C PHE A 121 -21.73 -18.02 2.08
N GLU A 122 -21.08 -17.25 1.20
CA GLU A 122 -21.68 -16.81 -0.06
C GLU A 122 -22.06 -18.00 -0.95
N ALA A 123 -21.16 -18.98 -1.10
CA ALA A 123 -21.44 -20.20 -1.86
C ALA A 123 -22.65 -20.96 -1.29
N ASN A 124 -22.75 -21.09 0.04
CA ASN A 124 -23.88 -21.75 0.69
C ASN A 124 -25.20 -21.00 0.44
N ILE A 125 -25.20 -19.66 0.50
CA ILE A 125 -26.39 -18.85 0.18
C ILE A 125 -26.83 -19.08 -1.25
N ILE A 126 -25.89 -19.08 -2.20
CA ILE A 126 -26.18 -19.29 -3.62
C ILE A 126 -26.77 -20.69 -3.83
N MET A 127 -26.14 -21.72 -3.27
CA MET A 127 -26.64 -23.10 -3.36
C MET A 127 -28.04 -23.26 -2.77
N ALA A 128 -28.31 -22.64 -1.61
CA ALA A 128 -29.64 -22.66 -1.00
C ALA A 128 -30.70 -21.99 -1.90
N LYS A 129 -30.36 -20.84 -2.51
CA LYS A 129 -31.26 -20.16 -3.48
C LYS A 129 -31.52 -21.01 -4.72
N ILE A 130 -30.48 -21.66 -5.27
CA ILE A 130 -30.64 -22.55 -6.43
C ILE A 130 -31.55 -23.72 -6.07
N ALA A 131 -31.36 -24.35 -4.91
CA ALA A 131 -32.20 -25.46 -4.47
C ALA A 131 -33.67 -25.05 -4.29
N ALA A 132 -33.91 -23.89 -3.66
CA ALA A 132 -35.26 -23.34 -3.48
C ALA A 132 -35.93 -23.04 -4.83
N ASN A 133 -35.24 -22.34 -5.73
CA ASN A 133 -35.76 -22.01 -7.05
C ASN A 133 -36.01 -23.27 -7.88
N THR A 134 -35.13 -24.27 -7.83
CA THR A 134 -35.30 -25.55 -8.53
C THR A 134 -36.58 -26.24 -8.06
N THR A 135 -36.84 -26.25 -6.75
CA THR A 135 -38.07 -26.81 -6.17
C THR A 135 -39.31 -26.02 -6.62
N GLN A 136 -39.23 -24.69 -6.63
CA GLN A 136 -40.33 -23.84 -7.09
C GLN A 136 -40.65 -24.07 -8.58
N VAL A 137 -39.63 -24.16 -9.43
CA VAL A 137 -39.79 -24.44 -10.87
C VAL A 137 -40.39 -25.83 -11.09
N ALA A 138 -39.96 -26.85 -10.34
CA ALA A 138 -40.54 -28.18 -10.41
C ALA A 138 -42.03 -28.18 -10.03
N ASN A 139 -42.39 -27.48 -8.95
CA ASN A 139 -43.78 -27.35 -8.51
C ASN A 139 -44.65 -26.63 -9.56
N LEU A 140 -44.17 -25.51 -10.10
CA LEU A 140 -44.87 -24.78 -11.17
C LEU A 140 -45.05 -25.65 -12.42
N SER A 141 -44.03 -26.42 -12.80
CA SER A 141 -44.10 -27.33 -13.94
C SER A 141 -45.15 -28.43 -13.71
N ALA A 142 -45.22 -28.98 -12.51
CA ALA A 142 -46.25 -29.95 -12.14
C ALA A 142 -47.66 -29.34 -12.17
N THR A 143 -47.85 -28.12 -11.63
CA THR A 143 -49.13 -27.40 -11.68
C THR A 143 -49.56 -27.12 -13.12
N LEU A 144 -48.65 -26.68 -13.99
CA LEU A 144 -48.94 -26.44 -15.40
C LEU A 144 -49.32 -27.72 -16.13
N ALA A 145 -48.62 -28.83 -15.86
CA ALA A 145 -48.96 -30.13 -16.44
C ALA A 145 -50.36 -30.59 -16.01
N ILE A 146 -50.71 -30.43 -14.73
CA ILE A 146 -52.07 -30.73 -14.23
C ILE A 146 -53.11 -29.83 -14.91
N SER A 147 -52.85 -28.52 -15.03
CA SER A 147 -53.75 -27.59 -15.71
C SER A 147 -54.00 -28.00 -17.15
N GLN A 148 -52.94 -28.37 -17.90
CA GLN A 148 -53.07 -28.86 -19.27
C GLN A 148 -53.92 -30.12 -19.35
N ILE A 149 -53.72 -31.08 -18.45
CA ILE A 149 -54.53 -32.30 -18.38
C ILE A 149 -56.01 -31.97 -18.11
N VAL A 150 -56.27 -31.07 -17.15
CA VAL A 150 -57.64 -30.64 -16.82
C VAL A 150 -58.29 -29.93 -17.99
N ASP A 151 -57.57 -29.02 -18.64
CA ASP A 151 -58.04 -28.30 -19.81
C ASP A 151 -58.39 -29.28 -20.93
N ASP A 152 -57.53 -30.26 -21.22
CA ASP A 152 -57.73 -31.23 -22.30
C ASP A 152 -58.75 -32.33 -21.98
N SER A 153 -59.19 -32.43 -20.73
CA SER A 153 -60.24 -33.35 -20.31
C SER A 153 -61.59 -33.04 -20.99
N ALA A 154 -62.48 -34.03 -21.05
CA ALA A 154 -63.82 -33.84 -21.60
C ALA A 154 -64.61 -32.76 -20.84
N GLU A 155 -64.45 -32.71 -19.51
CA GLU A 155 -65.07 -31.71 -18.64
C GLU A 155 -64.48 -30.31 -18.87
N GLY A 156 -63.16 -30.19 -18.97
CA GLY A 156 -62.47 -28.93 -19.29
C GLY A 156 -62.88 -28.36 -20.65
N LYS A 157 -62.94 -29.21 -21.68
CA LYS A 157 -63.46 -28.85 -23.01
C LYS A 157 -64.93 -28.43 -22.98
N ALA A 158 -65.76 -29.14 -22.22
CA ALA A 158 -67.17 -28.79 -22.06
C ALA A 158 -67.34 -27.44 -21.33
N SER A 159 -66.57 -27.20 -20.26
CA SER A 159 -66.58 -25.94 -19.50
C SER A 159 -66.14 -24.75 -20.36
N ARG A 160 -65.07 -24.90 -21.16
CA ARG A 160 -64.64 -23.89 -22.14
C ARG A 160 -65.75 -23.59 -23.15
N ARG A 161 -66.36 -24.63 -23.73
CA ARG A 161 -67.48 -24.48 -24.67
C ARG A 161 -68.70 -23.80 -24.03
N CYS A 162 -69.04 -24.13 -22.79
CA CYS A 162 -70.11 -23.46 -22.05
C CYS A 162 -69.80 -21.97 -21.84
N SER A 163 -68.57 -21.64 -21.46
CA SER A 163 -68.12 -20.25 -21.28
C SER A 163 -68.19 -19.47 -22.60
N GLU A 164 -67.74 -20.06 -23.71
CA GLU A 164 -67.85 -19.46 -25.05
C GLU A 164 -69.31 -19.25 -25.48
N LEU A 165 -70.18 -20.23 -25.22
CA LEU A 165 -71.61 -20.11 -25.53
C LEU A 165 -72.29 -19.03 -24.70
N LEU A 166 -71.96 -18.91 -23.41
CA LEU A 166 -72.45 -17.84 -22.54
C LEU A 166 -72.01 -16.46 -23.04
N GLU A 167 -70.74 -16.33 -23.42
CA GLU A 167 -70.21 -15.09 -23.97
C GLU A 167 -70.84 -14.74 -25.32
N ARG A 168 -71.04 -15.73 -26.19
CA ARG A 168 -71.77 -15.56 -27.45
C ARG A 168 -73.21 -15.15 -27.21
N ASN A 169 -73.89 -15.76 -26.24
CA ASN A 169 -75.25 -15.41 -25.88
C ASN A 169 -75.34 -13.97 -25.37
N ARG A 170 -74.39 -13.55 -24.53
CA ARG A 170 -74.27 -12.17 -24.04
C ARG A 170 -74.10 -11.16 -25.18
N ARG A 171 -73.26 -11.46 -26.17
CA ARG A 171 -73.09 -10.65 -27.37
C ARG A 171 -74.37 -10.57 -28.20
N LEU A 172 -75.04 -11.71 -28.41
CA LEU A 172 -76.32 -11.77 -29.14
C LEU A 172 -77.43 -10.99 -28.45
N MET A 173 -77.54 -11.08 -27.13
CA MET A 173 -78.50 -10.31 -26.33
C MET A 173 -78.27 -8.80 -26.48
N THR A 174 -77.01 -8.39 -26.54
CA THR A 174 -76.63 -6.98 -26.77
C THR A 174 -76.98 -6.52 -28.18
N ALA A 175 -76.70 -7.35 -29.19
CA ALA A 175 -77.07 -7.09 -30.57
C ALA A 175 -78.59 -7.01 -30.76
N ASN A 176 -79.35 -7.97 -30.20
CA ASN A 176 -80.81 -7.98 -30.24
C ASN A 176 -81.41 -6.77 -29.55
N ARG A 177 -80.89 -6.37 -28.38
CA ARG A 177 -81.31 -5.13 -27.71
C ARG A 177 -81.09 -3.90 -28.61
N THR A 178 -79.98 -3.86 -29.32
CA THR A 178 -79.64 -2.77 -30.26
C THR A 178 -80.52 -2.78 -31.51
N LEU A 179 -80.85 -3.95 -32.06
CA LEU A 179 -81.76 -4.07 -33.20
C LEU A 179 -83.18 -3.66 -32.80
N ARG A 180 -83.67 -4.13 -31.66
CA ARG A 180 -84.99 -3.74 -31.13
C ARG A 180 -85.11 -2.24 -30.87
N SER A 181 -84.03 -1.56 -30.46
CA SER A 181 -84.07 -0.10 -30.29
C SER A 181 -84.03 0.66 -31.62
N ARG A 182 -83.56 0.05 -32.71
CA ARG A 182 -83.51 0.65 -34.05
C ARG A 182 -84.75 0.34 -34.90
N VAL A 183 -85.40 -0.81 -34.67
CA VAL A 183 -86.63 -1.21 -35.36
C VAL A 183 -87.83 -0.56 -34.65
N LYS A 184 -88.42 0.44 -35.30
CA LYS A 184 -89.73 0.98 -34.89
C LYS A 184 -90.82 0.14 -35.55
N LEU A 185 -91.47 -0.72 -34.77
CA LEU A 185 -92.54 -1.61 -35.25
C LEU A 185 -93.74 -0.84 -35.81
N ASP A 186 -93.94 0.40 -35.37
CA ASP A 186 -95.05 1.28 -35.79
C ASP A 186 -94.95 1.76 -37.25
N HIS A 187 -93.86 1.44 -37.98
CA HIS A 187 -93.63 1.85 -39.37
C HIS A 187 -93.43 0.65 -40.32
N LEU A 188 -93.65 -0.58 -39.83
CA LEU A 188 -93.61 -1.79 -40.65
C LEU A 188 -94.99 -2.10 -41.22
N ASP A 189 -95.03 -2.54 -42.48
CA ASP A 189 -96.24 -2.97 -43.17
C ASP A 189 -96.91 -4.15 -42.41
N PRO A 190 -98.23 -4.09 -42.14
CA PRO A 190 -98.98 -5.17 -41.48
C PRO A 190 -98.76 -6.56 -42.10
N ASP A 191 -98.66 -6.65 -43.44
CA ASP A 191 -98.47 -7.93 -44.12
C ASP A 191 -97.06 -8.50 -43.86
N VAL A 192 -96.07 -7.62 -43.70
CA VAL A 192 -94.68 -7.99 -43.34
C VAL A 192 -94.58 -8.40 -41.87
N LEU A 193 -95.33 -7.75 -40.98
CA LEU A 193 -95.41 -8.12 -39.56
C LEU A 193 -95.97 -9.54 -39.38
N VAL A 194 -97.05 -9.88 -40.09
CA VAL A 194 -97.67 -11.22 -40.07
C VAL A 194 -96.66 -12.30 -40.53
N LEU A 195 -95.96 -12.06 -41.64
CA LEU A 195 -94.93 -12.96 -42.17
C LEU A 195 -93.78 -13.20 -41.18
N VAL A 196 -93.35 -12.18 -40.45
CA VAL A 196 -92.32 -12.29 -39.41
C VAL A 196 -92.81 -13.10 -38.21
N THR A 197 -94.05 -12.88 -37.76
CA THR A 197 -94.63 -13.56 -36.59
C THR A 197 -94.97 -15.03 -36.83
N GLU A 198 -95.32 -15.40 -38.07
CA GLU A 198 -95.66 -16.78 -38.44
C GLU A 198 -94.43 -17.63 -38.80
N GLY A 199 -93.22 -17.03 -38.83
CA GLY A 199 -91.97 -17.73 -39.13
C GLY A 199 -91.76 -18.05 -40.62
N SER A 200 -92.57 -17.44 -41.49
CA SER A 200 -92.67 -17.76 -42.92
C SER A 200 -91.68 -16.97 -43.78
N PHE A 201 -90.39 -16.99 -43.42
CA PHE A 201 -89.34 -16.50 -44.33
C PHE A 201 -88.78 -17.66 -45.15
N SER A 202 -89.21 -17.76 -46.40
CA SER A 202 -88.53 -18.62 -47.37
C SER A 202 -87.17 -18.01 -47.69
N ILE A 203 -86.10 -18.58 -47.13
CA ILE A 203 -84.72 -18.24 -47.53
C ILE A 203 -84.51 -18.85 -48.92
N PRO A 204 -84.24 -18.07 -49.98
CA PRO A 204 -83.88 -18.66 -51.27
C PRO A 204 -82.51 -19.33 -51.14
N ARG A 205 -82.44 -20.62 -51.48
CA ARG A 205 -81.18 -21.32 -51.73
C ARG A 205 -80.50 -20.64 -52.93
N SER A 206 -79.46 -19.85 -52.68
CA SER A 206 -78.52 -19.45 -53.72
C SER A 206 -77.62 -20.65 -54.05
N THR A 207 -77.95 -21.35 -55.13
CA THR A 207 -77.07 -22.32 -55.78
C THR A 207 -76.14 -21.59 -56.74
N SER A 208 -74.85 -21.61 -56.46
CA SER A 208 -73.75 -21.73 -57.44
C SER A 208 -72.50 -22.17 -56.69
#